data_AF-A0A6J7ESN2-F1
#
_entry.id   AF-A0A6J7ESN2-F1
#
_cell.length_a   1.000
_cell.length_b   1.000
_cell.length_c   1.000
_cell.angle_alpha   90.00
_cell.angle_beta   90.00
_cell.angle_gamma   90.00
#
_symmetry.space_group_name_H-M   'P 1'
#
loop_
_entity.id
_entity.type
_entity.pdbx_description
1 polymer ?
#
loop_
_entity_poly.entity_id
_entity_poly.type
_entity_poly.pdbx_seq_one_letter_code
_entity_poly.pdbx_strand_id
1 'polypeptide(L)'
;MTRSSFRGAPRRRRRWVGALLAAAVVLVTWLLAGPTAWATVDAPVDAGQVEVSDAIIRTQDITHGDATTQFSLRLPANATCPGDSANDQWRVQSFSIPVGDDPVDIRYGSIGPEPSVNGRYALFMVDTRPFVHQLTRQNPGRGQPGLINTLPAFSFEVVAGERIPGGRYRVGIACTYFGKTARYWDTEIVIAEQPDANPPLLTWRLASEPASVMTPPETTTDWTLPVLAGLGITIAGLVFWRRRSTHLSPRSRTGTPPSVTSLSKES
;
A
#
# COMPACT_ATOMS: atom_id res chain seq x y z
N MET A 1 -64.97 82.76 -0.39
CA MET A 1 -65.65 81.56 -0.90
C MET A 1 -64.65 80.87 -1.82
N THR A 2 -64.20 79.63 -1.66
CA THR A 2 -64.79 78.44 -1.04
C THR A 2 -63.65 77.46 -0.71
N ARG A 3 -63.75 76.78 0.44
CA ARG A 3 -62.87 75.70 0.90
C ARG A 3 -62.85 74.54 -0.11
N SER A 4 -61.70 73.89 -0.29
CA SER A 4 -61.67 72.47 -0.65
C SER A 4 -60.46 71.80 0.00
N SER A 5 -60.74 71.14 1.12
CA SER A 5 -59.83 70.29 1.87
C SER A 5 -59.81 68.89 1.25
N PHE A 6 -58.70 68.47 0.65
CA PHE A 6 -58.49 67.05 0.33
C PHE A 6 -57.75 66.37 1.49
N ARG A 7 -58.51 65.58 2.27
CA ARG A 7 -58.01 64.70 3.32
C ARG A 7 -57.26 63.52 2.70
N GLY A 8 -56.07 63.24 3.22
CA GLY A 8 -55.26 62.08 2.85
C GLY A 8 -55.86 60.74 3.28
N ALA A 9 -55.57 59.70 2.51
CA ALA A 9 -55.80 58.31 2.90
C ALA A 9 -54.46 57.66 3.31
N PRO A 10 -54.38 56.96 4.47
CA PRO A 10 -53.15 56.36 4.94
C PRO A 10 -52.82 55.06 4.16
N ARG A 11 -51.78 55.12 3.31
CA ARG A 11 -51.14 53.93 2.71
C ARG A 11 -50.35 53.15 3.77
N ARG A 12 -51.02 52.34 4.59
CA ARG A 12 -50.38 51.58 5.70
C ARG A 12 -50.63 50.06 5.67
N ARG A 13 -50.77 49.45 4.48
CA ARG A 13 -51.02 47.99 4.36
C ARG A 13 -50.08 47.19 3.45
N ARG A 14 -48.98 47.78 2.94
CA ARG A 14 -48.08 47.09 1.98
C ARG A 14 -46.74 46.61 2.51
N ARG A 15 -46.42 46.87 3.79
CA ARG A 15 -45.11 46.51 4.39
C ARG A 15 -45.06 45.16 5.10
N TRP A 16 -46.20 44.50 5.33
CA TRP A 16 -46.25 43.27 6.14
C TRP A 16 -46.19 41.98 5.32
N VAL A 17 -46.55 42.01 4.04
CA VAL A 17 -46.56 40.80 3.17
C VAL A 17 -45.15 40.39 2.73
N GLY A 18 -44.23 41.35 2.56
CA GLY A 18 -42.84 41.06 2.19
C GLY A 18 -42.03 40.37 3.29
N ALA A 19 -42.32 40.65 4.56
CA ALA A 19 -41.59 40.07 5.69
C ALA A 19 -41.92 38.58 5.91
N LEU A 20 -43.17 38.16 5.64
CA LEU A 20 -43.58 36.76 5.81
C LEU A 20 -43.04 35.85 4.69
N LEU A 21 -42.92 36.34 3.45
CA LEU A 21 -42.33 35.58 2.35
C LEU A 21 -40.81 35.37 2.52
N ALA A 22 -40.08 36.36 3.04
CA ALA A 22 -38.66 36.20 3.33
C ALA A 22 -38.38 35.16 4.44
N ALA A 23 -39.21 35.12 5.50
CA ALA A 23 -39.08 34.14 6.57
C ALA A 23 -39.38 32.71 6.09
N ALA A 24 -40.36 32.52 5.20
CA ALA A 24 -40.69 31.21 4.64
C ALA A 24 -39.57 30.64 3.75
N VAL A 25 -38.91 31.49 2.94
CA VAL A 25 -37.78 31.05 2.08
C VAL A 25 -36.57 30.64 2.92
N VAL A 26 -36.27 31.33 4.02
CA VAL A 26 -35.18 30.97 4.94
C VAL A 26 -35.47 29.65 5.68
N LEU A 27 -36.73 29.38 6.05
CA LEU A 27 -37.08 28.12 6.74
C LEU A 27 -36.99 26.91 5.79
N VAL A 28 -37.41 27.05 4.54
CA VAL A 28 -37.35 25.98 3.53
C VAL A 28 -35.90 25.66 3.15
N THR A 29 -35.02 26.66 3.08
CA THR A 29 -33.58 26.42 2.81
C THR A 29 -32.89 25.70 3.96
N TRP A 30 -33.26 25.97 5.22
CA TRP A 30 -32.73 25.23 6.37
C TRP A 30 -33.22 23.78 6.45
N LEU A 31 -34.50 23.53 6.12
CA LEU A 31 -35.07 22.18 6.10
C LEU A 31 -34.49 21.29 4.99
N LEU A 32 -34.14 21.87 3.85
CA LEU A 32 -33.51 21.15 2.74
C LEU A 32 -31.99 20.97 2.92
N ALA A 33 -31.32 21.88 3.63
CA ALA A 33 -29.87 21.79 3.82
C ALA A 33 -29.46 20.72 4.85
N GLY A 34 -30.33 20.37 5.80
CA GLY A 34 -30.02 19.45 6.89
C GLY A 34 -28.84 19.92 7.76
N PRO A 35 -28.66 19.34 8.96
CA PRO A 35 -27.42 19.56 9.70
C PRO A 35 -26.27 18.95 8.89
N THR A 36 -25.37 19.79 8.38
CA THR A 36 -24.07 19.36 7.88
C THR A 36 -23.19 19.02 9.07
N ALA A 37 -23.40 17.83 9.65
CA ALA A 37 -22.43 17.28 10.59
C ALA A 37 -21.18 16.91 9.77
N TRP A 38 -20.16 17.76 9.85
CA TRP A 38 -18.85 17.45 9.28
C TRP A 38 -18.24 16.33 10.12
N ALA A 39 -17.72 15.30 9.47
CA ALA A 39 -17.00 14.24 10.17
C ALA A 39 -15.79 14.88 10.89
N THR A 40 -15.78 14.80 12.22
CA THR A 40 -14.59 15.11 13.02
C THR A 40 -13.73 13.87 13.09
N VAL A 41 -12.41 14.05 12.98
CA VAL A 41 -11.46 12.99 13.29
C VAL A 41 -11.38 12.90 14.80
N ASP A 42 -11.88 11.81 15.37
CA ASP A 42 -11.58 11.45 16.76
C ASP A 42 -10.05 11.27 16.92
N ALA A 43 -9.57 11.33 18.16
CA ALA A 43 -8.15 11.13 18.47
C ALA A 43 -7.63 9.87 17.73
N PRO A 44 -6.53 9.96 16.96
CA PRO A 44 -6.15 8.84 16.10
C PRO A 44 -5.85 7.58 16.89
N VAL A 45 -6.31 6.43 16.36
CA VAL A 45 -6.32 5.16 17.09
C VAL A 45 -5.40 4.15 16.42
N ASP A 46 -4.54 3.54 17.22
CA ASP A 46 -3.88 2.27 16.89
C ASP A 46 -4.93 1.16 16.81
N ALA A 47 -5.20 0.66 15.60
CA ALA A 47 -6.24 -0.34 15.37
C ALA A 47 -5.69 -1.76 15.25
N GLY A 48 -4.42 -1.99 15.60
CA GLY A 48 -3.81 -3.30 15.69
C GLY A 48 -2.70 -3.53 14.67
N GLN A 49 -2.15 -4.75 14.68
CA GLN A 49 -1.00 -5.09 13.87
C GLN A 49 -1.37 -5.52 12.45
N VAL A 50 -0.49 -5.22 11.49
CA VAL A 50 -0.53 -5.86 10.16
C VAL A 50 0.39 -7.08 10.13
N GLU A 51 -0.04 -8.11 9.42
CA GLU A 51 0.79 -9.29 9.14
C GLU A 51 1.41 -9.14 7.75
N VAL A 52 2.68 -9.53 7.61
CA VAL A 52 3.37 -9.52 6.31
C VAL A 52 3.30 -10.92 5.72
N SER A 53 2.72 -11.02 4.52
CA SER A 53 2.54 -12.29 3.82
C SER A 53 3.19 -12.26 2.45
N ASP A 54 3.47 -13.44 1.90
CA ASP A 54 3.88 -13.61 0.51
C ASP A 54 2.83 -12.97 -0.42
N ALA A 55 3.29 -12.28 -1.47
CA ALA A 55 2.40 -11.56 -2.39
C ALA A 55 1.54 -12.50 -3.26
N ILE A 56 2.04 -13.71 -3.56
CA ILE A 56 1.39 -14.73 -4.39
C ILE A 56 0.57 -15.66 -3.49
N ILE A 57 1.18 -16.21 -2.44
CA ILE A 57 0.56 -17.10 -1.47
C ILE A 57 0.20 -16.30 -0.22
N ARG A 58 -0.85 -15.49 -0.27
CA ARG A 58 -1.26 -14.53 0.79
C ARG A 58 -1.57 -15.13 2.17
N THR A 59 -1.59 -16.45 2.28
CA THR A 59 -1.75 -17.20 3.54
C THR A 59 -0.41 -17.62 4.15
N GLN A 60 0.68 -17.49 3.42
CA GLN A 60 2.03 -17.79 3.88
C GLN A 60 2.66 -16.50 4.40
N ASP A 61 3.05 -16.52 5.67
CA ASP A 61 3.75 -15.39 6.26
C ASP A 61 5.20 -15.36 5.78
N ILE A 62 5.72 -14.16 5.56
CA ILE A 62 7.13 -13.93 5.28
C ILE A 62 7.66 -12.92 6.27
N THR A 63 8.87 -13.18 6.73
CA THR A 63 9.43 -12.48 7.87
C THR A 63 10.69 -11.71 7.53
N HIS A 64 11.25 -11.93 6.34
CA HIS A 64 12.42 -11.23 5.82
C HIS A 64 12.42 -11.25 4.29
N GLY A 65 13.26 -10.40 3.72
CA GLY A 65 13.46 -10.30 2.29
C GLY A 65 14.51 -9.26 1.92
N ASP A 66 14.60 -9.01 0.62
CA ASP A 66 15.39 -7.94 0.03
C ASP A 66 14.49 -6.85 -0.58
N ALA A 67 15.10 -5.88 -1.25
CA ALA A 67 14.40 -4.80 -1.96
C ALA A 67 13.35 -5.31 -2.97
N THR A 68 13.62 -6.44 -3.62
CA THR A 68 12.79 -7.00 -4.70
C THR A 68 11.73 -7.98 -4.21
N THR A 69 11.83 -8.41 -2.96
CA THR A 69 10.89 -9.35 -2.34
C THR A 69 9.50 -8.74 -2.32
N GLN A 70 8.58 -9.38 -3.02
CA GLN A 70 7.19 -8.94 -3.09
C GLN A 70 6.42 -9.45 -1.88
N PHE A 71 5.74 -8.54 -1.18
CA PHE A 71 4.93 -8.87 -0.01
C PHE A 71 3.55 -8.23 -0.10
N SER A 72 2.59 -8.78 0.63
CA SER A 72 1.30 -8.14 0.89
C SER A 72 1.20 -7.84 2.38
N LEU A 73 0.49 -6.76 2.71
CA LEU A 73 0.04 -6.55 4.09
C LEU A 73 -1.33 -7.21 4.26
N ARG A 74 -1.51 -7.93 5.36
CA ARG A 74 -2.78 -8.52 5.76
C ARG A 74 -3.27 -7.78 7.00
N LEU A 75 -4.42 -7.12 6.86
CA LEU A 75 -5.04 -6.38 7.96
C LEU A 75 -5.87 -7.34 8.84
N PRO A 76 -6.09 -7.01 10.12
CA PRO A 76 -7.02 -7.74 10.96
C PRO A 76 -8.41 -7.85 10.33
N ALA A 77 -9.14 -8.91 10.70
CA ALA A 77 -10.54 -9.05 10.29
C ALA A 77 -11.33 -7.79 10.68
N ASN A 78 -12.16 -7.30 9.75
CA ASN A 78 -13.00 -6.10 9.90
C ASN A 78 -12.22 -4.76 9.96
N ALA A 79 -10.96 -4.71 9.51
CA ALA A 79 -10.25 -3.45 9.32
C ALA A 79 -11.04 -2.50 8.40
N THR A 80 -11.44 -1.36 8.95
CA THR A 80 -12.31 -0.38 8.29
C THR A 80 -11.87 1.03 8.67
N CYS A 81 -12.01 1.96 7.71
CA CYS A 81 -11.94 3.38 8.00
C CYS A 81 -13.23 3.84 8.69
N PRO A 82 -13.20 4.93 9.49
CA PRO A 82 -14.39 5.45 10.16
C PRO A 82 -15.53 5.81 9.20
N GLY A 83 -15.21 6.20 7.97
CA GLY A 83 -16.16 6.45 6.89
C GLY A 83 -15.60 5.98 5.55
N ASP A 84 -16.35 6.19 4.47
CA ASP A 84 -15.90 5.85 3.12
C ASP A 84 -15.41 7.08 2.31
N SER A 85 -14.93 6.85 1.10
CA SER A 85 -14.47 7.91 0.21
C SER A 85 -15.58 8.70 -0.47
N ALA A 86 -16.75 8.10 -0.72
CA ALA A 86 -17.83 8.68 -1.53
C ALA A 86 -18.73 9.60 -0.70
N ASN A 87 -19.07 9.17 0.50
CA ASN A 87 -19.95 9.81 1.46
C ASN A 87 -19.17 10.70 2.44
N ASP A 88 -17.96 10.28 2.84
CA ASP A 88 -17.26 10.85 4.01
C ASP A 88 -15.82 11.33 3.71
N GLN A 89 -15.35 11.27 2.45
CA GLN A 89 -14.03 11.74 1.99
C GLN A 89 -12.80 11.05 2.61
N TRP A 90 -12.94 9.85 3.17
CA TRP A 90 -11.81 9.09 3.68
C TRP A 90 -10.89 8.59 2.56
N ARG A 91 -9.60 8.46 2.87
CA ARG A 91 -8.57 7.89 1.99
C ARG A 91 -7.72 6.88 2.76
N VAL A 92 -7.27 5.85 2.06
CA VAL A 92 -6.32 4.87 2.57
C VAL A 92 -4.92 5.21 2.05
N GLN A 93 -3.95 5.19 2.94
CA GLN A 93 -2.54 5.50 2.68
C GLN A 93 -1.67 4.34 3.16
N SER A 94 -0.59 4.03 2.47
CA SER A 94 0.49 3.24 3.04
C SER A 94 1.57 4.13 3.65
N PHE A 95 2.38 3.58 4.55
CA PHE A 95 3.54 4.26 5.09
C PHE A 95 4.66 3.30 5.47
N SER A 96 5.88 3.82 5.43
CA SER A 96 7.09 3.33 6.07
C SER A 96 7.73 4.54 6.75
N ILE A 97 7.81 4.55 8.07
CA ILE A 97 8.38 5.66 8.85
C ILE A 97 9.34 5.13 9.91
N PRO A 98 10.40 5.85 10.30
CA PRO A 98 11.24 5.47 11.43
C PRO A 98 10.42 5.25 12.70
N VAL A 99 10.80 4.29 13.56
CA VAL A 99 10.09 4.01 14.84
C VAL A 99 10.08 5.21 15.80
N GLY A 100 10.99 6.19 15.62
CA GLY A 100 10.97 7.44 16.38
C GLY A 100 9.83 8.39 16.01
N ASP A 101 9.15 8.16 14.89
CA ASP A 101 7.99 8.93 14.44
C ASP A 101 6.68 8.25 14.83
N ASP A 102 5.68 9.05 15.19
CA ASP A 102 4.32 8.57 15.48
C ASP A 102 3.42 8.68 14.22
N PRO A 103 2.80 7.59 13.72
CA PRO A 103 1.82 7.61 12.63
C PRO A 103 0.68 8.62 12.83
N VAL A 104 0.34 8.95 14.08
CA VAL A 104 -0.68 9.94 14.43
C VAL A 104 -0.31 11.35 13.96
N ASP A 105 0.98 11.68 14.06
CA ASP A 105 1.53 13.00 13.72
C ASP A 105 1.86 13.14 12.23
N ILE A 106 1.90 12.03 11.50
CA ILE A 106 2.17 12.03 10.07
C ILE A 106 1.04 12.74 9.31
N ARG A 107 1.44 13.60 8.37
CA ARG A 107 0.59 14.14 7.31
C ARG A 107 0.88 13.39 6.03
N TYR A 108 -0.15 13.19 5.22
CA TYR A 108 -0.02 12.49 3.94
C TYR A 108 -0.29 13.47 2.79
N GLY A 109 0.75 13.73 2.02
CA GLY A 109 0.71 14.50 0.79
C GLY A 109 0.46 13.61 -0.43
N SER A 110 0.76 14.16 -1.61
CA SER A 110 0.48 13.54 -2.90
C SER A 110 1.27 12.26 -3.18
N ILE A 111 2.41 12.09 -2.52
CA ILE A 111 3.34 10.95 -2.75
C ILE A 111 3.54 10.07 -1.51
N GLY A 112 2.97 10.43 -0.35
CA GLY A 112 3.11 9.65 0.88
C GLY A 112 3.21 10.50 2.15
N PRO A 113 3.77 9.92 3.24
CA PRO A 113 4.10 10.63 4.47
C PRO A 113 4.95 11.88 4.24
N GLU A 114 4.63 12.97 4.94
CA GLU A 114 5.30 14.25 4.86
C GLU A 114 5.94 14.69 6.21
N PRO A 115 7.04 15.46 6.14
CA PRO A 115 7.87 15.64 4.95
C PRO A 115 8.49 14.30 4.50
N SER A 116 8.73 14.12 3.20
CA SER A 116 9.34 12.91 2.63
C SER A 116 10.84 12.75 2.96
N VAL A 117 11.37 13.63 3.81
CA VAL A 117 12.74 13.54 4.32
C VAL A 117 12.79 12.60 5.53
N ASN A 118 13.99 12.14 5.90
CA ASN A 118 14.25 11.34 7.09
C ASN A 118 13.68 9.91 7.06
N GLY A 119 13.70 9.24 5.90
CA GLY A 119 13.32 7.83 5.84
C GLY A 119 11.80 7.59 5.79
N ARG A 120 11.00 8.62 5.51
CA ARG A 120 9.54 8.54 5.44
C ARG A 120 9.09 8.32 4.00
N TYR A 121 8.48 7.18 3.73
CA TYR A 121 8.04 6.80 2.38
C TYR A 121 6.62 6.20 2.40
N ALA A 122 5.91 6.29 1.28
CA ALA A 122 4.82 5.36 1.03
C ALA A 122 5.38 3.97 0.70
N LEU A 123 4.55 2.94 0.83
CA LEU A 123 4.83 1.66 0.17
C LEU A 123 4.52 1.78 -1.31
N PHE A 124 5.39 1.20 -2.13
CA PHE A 124 5.26 1.16 -3.57
C PHE A 124 4.71 -0.18 -4.02
N MET A 125 3.73 -0.13 -4.92
CA MET A 125 3.26 -1.31 -5.62
C MET A 125 4.37 -1.85 -6.54
N VAL A 126 4.26 -3.11 -6.93
CA VAL A 126 5.21 -3.77 -7.85
C VAL A 126 5.34 -3.09 -9.22
N ASP A 127 4.42 -2.19 -9.57
CA ASP A 127 4.47 -1.35 -10.77
C ASP A 127 5.07 0.05 -10.52
N THR A 128 5.78 0.22 -9.40
CA THR A 128 6.46 1.46 -8.96
C THR A 128 5.55 2.63 -8.60
N ARG A 129 4.23 2.44 -8.54
CA ARG A 129 3.31 3.51 -8.10
C ARG A 129 3.21 3.52 -6.56
N PRO A 130 3.25 4.70 -5.91
CA PRO A 130 3.02 4.79 -4.47
C PRO A 130 1.56 4.46 -4.14
N PHE A 131 1.34 3.69 -3.07
CA PHE A 131 0.00 3.36 -2.59
C PHE A 131 -0.54 4.48 -1.69
N VAL A 132 -1.00 5.54 -2.34
CA VAL A 132 -1.52 6.75 -1.68
C VAL A 132 -2.87 7.15 -2.23
N HIS A 133 -3.66 7.86 -1.41
CA HIS A 133 -5.00 8.37 -1.70
C HIS A 133 -5.97 7.33 -2.25
N GLN A 134 -5.84 6.09 -1.78
CA GLN A 134 -6.67 4.98 -2.25
C GLN A 134 -8.09 5.13 -1.72
N LEU A 135 -9.05 4.81 -2.59
CA LEU A 135 -10.47 4.88 -2.22
C LEU A 135 -10.87 3.64 -1.43
N THR A 136 -11.70 3.84 -0.40
CA THR A 136 -12.41 2.74 0.26
C THR A 136 -13.58 2.28 -0.60
N ARG A 137 -14.16 1.12 -0.29
CA ARG A 137 -15.46 0.75 -0.86
C ARG A 137 -16.57 1.64 -0.31
N GLN A 138 -17.57 1.89 -1.15
CA GLN A 138 -18.74 2.66 -0.78
C GLN A 138 -19.59 1.89 0.25
N ASN A 139 -20.01 2.60 1.29
CA ASN A 139 -20.91 2.15 2.34
C ASN A 139 -22.37 2.60 2.03
N PRO A 140 -23.38 2.14 2.79
CA PRO A 140 -24.78 2.51 2.57
C PRO A 140 -25.11 4.00 2.85
N GLY A 141 -24.23 4.76 3.50
CA GLY A 141 -24.48 6.15 3.84
C GLY A 141 -23.45 6.74 4.81
N ARG A 142 -23.52 8.06 4.99
CA ARG A 142 -22.58 8.85 5.80
C ARG A 142 -22.38 8.28 7.21
N GLY A 143 -21.13 8.31 7.67
CA GLY A 143 -20.72 7.85 9.00
C GLY A 143 -20.72 6.33 9.20
N GLN A 144 -21.01 5.55 8.15
CA GLN A 144 -20.85 4.10 8.19
C GLN A 144 -19.39 3.71 7.91
N PRO A 145 -18.87 2.60 8.45
CA PRO A 145 -17.48 2.21 8.20
C PRO A 145 -17.16 2.03 6.70
N GLY A 146 -16.03 2.58 6.26
CA GLY A 146 -15.52 2.38 4.90
C GLY A 146 -14.64 1.15 4.84
N LEU A 147 -15.01 0.16 4.02
CA LEU A 147 -14.21 -1.06 3.88
C LEU A 147 -12.95 -0.78 3.07
N ILE A 148 -11.80 -1.19 3.62
CA ILE A 148 -10.51 -1.11 2.94
C ILE A 148 -10.48 -2.19 1.84
N ASN A 149 -10.07 -1.81 0.63
CA ASN A 149 -9.92 -2.76 -0.47
C ASN A 149 -8.79 -3.76 -0.19
N THR A 150 -8.82 -4.90 -0.89
CA THR A 150 -7.70 -5.85 -0.86
C THR A 150 -6.41 -5.14 -1.22
N LEU A 151 -5.41 -5.23 -0.34
CA LEU A 151 -4.13 -4.57 -0.53
C LEU A 151 -3.35 -5.24 -1.67
N PRO A 152 -2.67 -4.47 -2.53
CA PRO A 152 -1.84 -5.00 -3.61
C PRO A 152 -0.55 -5.61 -3.06
N ALA A 153 0.26 -6.17 -3.96
CA ALA A 153 1.64 -6.51 -3.64
C ALA A 153 2.51 -5.25 -3.60
N PHE A 154 3.43 -5.19 -2.65
CA PHE A 154 4.41 -4.14 -2.45
C PHE A 154 5.82 -4.68 -2.58
N SER A 155 6.79 -3.79 -2.82
CA SER A 155 8.22 -4.06 -2.68
C SER A 155 8.94 -2.82 -2.14
N PHE A 156 10.19 -3.00 -1.71
CA PHE A 156 11.07 -1.89 -1.30
C PHE A 156 12.01 -1.43 -2.42
N GLU A 157 11.79 -1.86 -3.66
CA GLU A 157 12.70 -1.61 -4.79
C GLU A 157 12.89 -0.11 -5.05
N VAL A 158 11.79 0.64 -5.12
CA VAL A 158 11.83 2.11 -5.29
C VAL A 158 12.53 2.77 -4.10
N VAL A 159 12.22 2.33 -2.88
CA VAL A 159 12.75 2.89 -1.64
C VAL A 159 14.25 2.61 -1.48
N ALA A 160 14.71 1.44 -1.93
CA ALA A 160 16.13 1.09 -1.97
C ALA A 160 16.90 2.00 -2.94
N GLY A 161 16.30 2.35 -4.10
CA GLY A 161 16.87 3.32 -5.03
C GLY A 161 17.06 4.72 -4.43
N GLU A 162 16.21 5.09 -3.47
CA GLU A 162 16.25 6.36 -2.74
C GLU A 162 17.20 6.34 -1.52
N ARG A 163 17.91 5.22 -1.27
CA ARG A 163 18.87 5.05 -0.16
C ARG A 163 18.27 5.32 1.23
N ILE A 164 17.18 4.61 1.54
CA ILE A 164 16.56 4.67 2.86
C ILE A 164 17.57 4.28 3.96
N PRO A 165 17.80 5.12 4.98
CA PRO A 165 18.76 4.80 6.02
C PRO A 165 18.46 3.47 6.70
N GLY A 166 19.46 2.64 6.96
CA GLY A 166 19.30 1.46 7.80
C GLY A 166 18.76 1.82 9.20
N GLY A 167 17.86 0.99 9.75
CA GLY A 167 17.21 1.27 11.04
C GLY A 167 15.92 0.49 11.26
N ARG A 168 15.21 0.84 12.33
CA ARG A 168 13.89 0.29 12.67
C ARG A 168 12.80 1.18 12.08
N TYR A 169 11.85 0.57 11.39
CA TYR A 169 10.74 1.25 10.70
C TYR A 169 9.40 0.64 11.08
N ARG A 170 8.38 1.48 11.20
CA ARG A 170 6.97 1.07 11.23
C ARG A 170 6.45 1.09 9.80
N VAL A 171 5.89 -0.03 9.36
CA VAL A 171 5.31 -0.19 8.03
C VAL A 171 3.84 -0.57 8.16
N GLY A 172 2.97 0.11 7.44
CA GLY A 172 1.55 -0.06 7.67
C GLY A 172 0.61 0.65 6.71
N ILE A 173 -0.66 0.66 7.10
CA ILE A 173 -1.78 1.29 6.41
C ILE A 173 -2.49 2.26 7.35
N ALA A 174 -2.83 3.44 6.85
CA ALA A 174 -3.55 4.47 7.58
C ALA A 174 -4.83 4.88 6.86
N CYS A 175 -5.92 5.00 7.60
CA CYS A 175 -7.11 5.72 7.20
C CYS A 175 -6.93 7.20 7.54
N THR A 176 -7.09 8.04 6.53
CA THR A 176 -6.86 9.48 6.64
C THR A 176 -8.06 10.30 6.21
N TYR A 177 -8.26 11.43 6.88
CA TYR A 177 -9.21 12.46 6.51
C TYR A 177 -8.44 13.76 6.24
N PHE A 178 -8.49 14.24 4.98
CA PHE A 178 -7.65 15.34 4.50
C PHE A 178 -6.16 15.19 4.86
N GLY A 179 -5.62 13.99 4.66
CA GLY A 179 -4.21 13.68 4.90
C GLY A 179 -3.83 13.54 6.38
N LYS A 180 -4.79 13.61 7.32
CA LYS A 180 -4.56 13.36 8.75
C LYS A 180 -4.93 11.95 9.12
N THR A 181 -4.04 11.21 9.79
CA THR A 181 -4.32 9.88 10.35
C THR A 181 -5.49 9.96 11.33
N ALA A 182 -6.42 9.02 11.23
CA ALA A 182 -7.45 8.78 12.25
C ALA A 182 -7.39 7.35 12.79
N ARG A 183 -6.93 6.42 11.96
CA ARG A 183 -6.80 5.01 12.32
C ARG A 183 -5.65 4.43 11.53
N TYR A 184 -4.83 3.61 12.16
CA TYR A 184 -3.74 2.93 11.46
C TYR A 184 -3.55 1.51 11.95
N TRP A 185 -2.89 0.71 11.12
CA TRP A 185 -2.40 -0.62 11.44
C TRP A 185 -0.97 -0.73 10.96
N ASP A 186 -0.10 -1.32 11.75
CA ASP A 186 1.31 -1.40 11.37
C ASP A 186 2.03 -2.62 11.97
N THR A 187 3.26 -2.79 11.50
CA THR A 187 4.21 -3.76 12.02
C THR A 187 5.59 -3.15 11.95
N GLU A 188 6.50 -3.67 12.75
CA GLU A 188 7.85 -3.16 12.82
C GLU A 188 8.82 -4.03 12.03
N ILE A 189 9.62 -3.39 11.19
CA ILE A 189 10.69 -4.03 10.43
C ILE A 189 12.04 -3.40 10.77
N VAL A 190 13.09 -4.16 10.55
CA VAL A 190 14.48 -3.71 10.57
C VAL A 190 14.98 -3.72 9.15
N ILE A 191 15.40 -2.56 8.66
CA ILE A 191 16.08 -2.39 7.37
C ILE A 191 17.58 -2.36 7.63
N ALA A 192 18.34 -3.18 6.92
CA ALA A 192 19.78 -2.99 6.82
C ALA A 192 20.18 -2.74 5.37
N GLU A 193 21.04 -1.75 5.20
CA GLU A 193 21.74 -1.50 3.95
C GLU A 193 23.13 -2.15 4.02
N GLN A 194 23.57 -2.71 2.91
CA GLN A 194 24.96 -3.05 2.67
C GLN A 194 25.55 -1.99 1.74
N PRO A 195 26.08 -0.87 2.26
CA PRO A 195 26.59 0.22 1.43
C PRO A 195 27.80 -0.19 0.59
N ASP A 196 28.52 -1.23 1.02
CA ASP A 196 29.69 -1.78 0.31
C ASP A 196 29.31 -2.75 -0.81
N ALA A 197 28.03 -3.12 -0.94
CA ALA A 197 27.55 -3.95 -2.05
C ALA A 197 27.45 -3.14 -3.35
N ASN A 198 27.74 -3.78 -4.48
CA ASN A 198 27.60 -3.18 -5.81
C ASN A 198 26.69 -4.06 -6.69
N PRO A 199 25.40 -3.70 -6.88
CA PRO A 199 24.73 -2.50 -6.37
C PRO A 199 24.42 -2.57 -4.86
N PRO A 200 24.11 -1.43 -4.19
CA PRO A 200 23.69 -1.42 -2.79
C PRO A 200 22.51 -2.37 -2.57
N LEU A 201 22.65 -3.26 -1.57
CA LEU A 201 21.63 -4.24 -1.23
C LEU A 201 20.86 -3.75 -0.01
N LEU A 202 19.55 -3.57 -0.17
CA LEU A 202 18.62 -3.41 0.94
C LEU A 202 18.07 -4.79 1.32
N THR A 203 18.18 -5.10 2.60
CA THR A 203 17.53 -6.25 3.23
C THR A 203 16.61 -5.77 4.34
N TRP A 204 15.53 -6.51 4.56
CA TRP A 204 14.59 -6.22 5.63
C TRP A 204 14.18 -7.50 6.34
N ARG A 205 13.76 -7.35 7.60
CA ARG A 205 13.14 -8.41 8.40
C ARG A 205 12.14 -7.83 9.38
N LEU A 206 11.23 -8.64 9.89
CA LEU A 206 10.40 -8.27 11.02
C LEU A 206 11.28 -8.07 12.26
N ALA A 207 10.95 -7.07 13.07
CA ALA A 207 11.67 -6.79 14.31
C ALA A 207 11.54 -7.92 15.34
N SER A 208 10.48 -8.72 15.25
CA SER A 208 10.26 -9.91 16.07
C SER A 208 11.23 -11.06 15.77
N GLU A 209 11.90 -11.05 14.61
CA GLU A 209 12.90 -12.07 14.28
C GLU A 209 14.25 -11.82 14.97
N PRO A 210 14.97 -12.87 15.37
CA PRO A 210 16.33 -12.74 15.89
C PRO A 210 17.28 -12.21 14.81
N ALA A 211 18.23 -11.36 15.22
CA ALA A 211 19.16 -10.69 14.30
C ALA A 211 20.06 -11.66 13.51
N SER A 212 20.23 -12.90 13.98
CA SER A 212 21.05 -13.94 13.33
C SER A 212 20.58 -14.31 11.92
N VAL A 213 19.33 -14.00 11.56
CA VAL A 213 18.74 -14.29 10.23
C VAL A 213 19.33 -13.40 9.12
N MET A 214 19.95 -12.26 9.47
CA MET A 214 20.51 -11.33 8.46
C MET A 214 21.96 -11.63 8.05
N THR A 215 22.58 -12.67 8.61
CA THR A 215 23.97 -12.98 8.27
C THR A 215 23.98 -13.57 6.85
N PRO A 216 24.65 -12.92 5.86
CA PRO A 216 24.87 -13.56 4.57
C PRO A 216 25.56 -14.91 4.81
N PRO A 217 25.26 -15.96 4.02
CA PRO A 217 25.99 -17.21 4.16
C PRO A 217 27.49 -16.89 4.07
N GLU A 218 28.24 -17.15 5.13
CA GLU A 218 29.70 -17.05 5.11
C GLU A 218 30.14 -17.85 3.89
N THR A 219 30.74 -17.16 2.93
CA THR A 219 31.39 -17.83 1.82
C THR A 219 32.59 -18.51 2.44
N THR A 220 32.42 -19.75 2.90
CA THR A 220 33.50 -20.66 3.26
C THR A 220 34.32 -20.82 2.00
N THR A 221 35.26 -19.91 1.83
CA THR A 221 36.29 -19.98 0.82
C THR A 221 37.22 -21.06 1.33
N ASP A 222 36.84 -22.29 1.02
CA ASP A 222 37.55 -23.51 1.34
C ASP A 222 38.84 -23.51 0.50
N TRP A 223 39.85 -22.78 0.98
CA TRP A 223 41.22 -22.83 0.49
C TRP A 223 41.88 -24.13 0.97
N THR A 224 41.30 -25.28 0.65
CA THR A 224 42.06 -26.53 0.67
C THR A 224 42.89 -26.58 -0.62
N LEU A 225 44.03 -25.89 -0.59
CA LEU A 225 45.15 -26.13 -1.50
C LEU A 225 45.67 -27.56 -1.27
N PRO A 226 45.59 -28.49 -2.24
CA PRO A 226 46.48 -29.64 -2.21
C PRO A 226 47.87 -29.14 -2.61
N VAL A 227 48.75 -29.11 -1.62
CA VAL A 227 50.20 -29.05 -1.78
C VAL A 227 50.63 -30.06 -2.85
N LEU A 228 51.32 -29.56 -3.86
CA LEU A 228 52.08 -30.33 -4.84
C LEU A 228 53.12 -31.21 -4.14
N ALA A 229 52.89 -32.52 -4.14
CA ALA A 229 53.92 -33.55 -4.24
C ALA A 229 53.44 -34.45 -5.40
N GLY A 230 53.98 -34.38 -6.61
CA GLY A 230 55.38 -34.62 -6.90
C GLY A 230 55.60 -36.13 -7.04
N LEU A 231 55.22 -36.69 -8.21
CA LEU A 231 55.61 -37.99 -8.82
C LEU A 231 54.67 -38.15 -10.05
N GLY A 232 55.06 -38.00 -11.31
CA GLY A 232 56.24 -38.58 -11.94
C GLY A 232 55.93 -39.96 -12.52
N ILE A 233 54.93 -40.10 -13.41
CA ILE A 233 54.80 -41.29 -14.27
C ILE A 233 54.38 -40.88 -15.68
N THR A 234 55.38 -40.90 -16.57
CA THR A 234 55.26 -41.00 -18.02
C THR A 234 54.94 -42.45 -18.41
N ILE A 235 53.84 -42.73 -19.11
CA ILE A 235 53.79 -43.87 -20.06
C ILE A 235 53.00 -43.46 -21.30
N ALA A 236 53.75 -43.37 -22.40
CA ALA A 236 53.25 -43.41 -23.76
C ALA A 236 52.71 -44.82 -24.07
N GLY A 237 51.58 -44.90 -24.77
CA GLY A 237 50.99 -46.17 -25.20
C GLY A 237 49.85 -45.96 -26.19
N LEU A 238 50.22 -45.73 -27.45
CA LEU A 238 49.37 -45.87 -28.64
C LEU A 238 48.64 -47.21 -28.65
N VAL A 239 47.43 -47.23 -29.25
CA VAL A 239 46.83 -48.27 -30.14
C VAL A 239 45.30 -48.05 -30.08
N PHE A 240 44.74 -47.28 -31.02
CA PHE A 240 44.17 -47.80 -32.25
C PHE A 240 43.04 -48.82 -32.03
N TRP A 241 41.80 -48.36 -31.89
CA TRP A 241 40.70 -49.08 -32.54
C TRP A 241 39.62 -48.17 -33.10
N ARG A 242 39.39 -48.43 -34.39
CA ARG A 242 38.54 -47.76 -35.35
C ARG A 242 37.36 -48.70 -35.58
N ARG A 243 36.12 -48.27 -35.30
CA ARG A 243 34.83 -48.83 -35.80
C ARG A 243 33.70 -48.05 -35.12
N ARG A 244 33.04 -47.06 -35.73
CA ARG A 244 32.12 -47.09 -36.89
C ARG A 244 30.85 -47.92 -36.64
N SER A 245 29.80 -47.26 -36.15
CA SER A 245 28.39 -47.56 -36.45
C SER A 245 27.51 -46.42 -35.93
N THR A 246 27.19 -45.42 -36.75
CA THR A 246 25.84 -45.27 -37.35
C THR A 246 24.71 -45.77 -36.45
N HIS A 247 23.94 -44.86 -35.86
CA HIS A 247 22.48 -44.93 -35.95
C HIS A 247 21.87 -43.53 -35.73
N LEU A 248 21.25 -43.05 -36.80
CA LEU A 248 20.29 -41.96 -36.82
C LEU A 248 19.12 -42.29 -35.87
N SER A 249 18.62 -41.28 -35.16
CA SER A 249 17.22 -41.24 -34.75
C SER A 249 16.74 -39.79 -34.62
N PRO A 250 15.95 -39.31 -35.59
CA PRO A 250 15.14 -38.12 -35.43
C PRO A 250 13.83 -38.51 -34.74
N ARG A 251 13.39 -37.75 -33.72
CA ARG A 251 11.99 -37.80 -33.29
C ARG A 251 11.47 -36.40 -32.98
N SER A 252 10.90 -35.82 -34.04
CA SER A 252 9.84 -34.84 -33.98
C SER A 252 8.71 -35.32 -33.09
N ARG A 253 8.23 -34.45 -32.19
CA ARG A 253 6.86 -34.51 -31.68
C ARG A 253 6.36 -33.11 -31.33
N THR A 254 5.97 -32.40 -32.37
CA THR A 254 5.02 -31.28 -32.30
C THR A 254 3.68 -31.87 -31.87
N GLY A 255 3.27 -31.60 -30.63
CA GLY A 255 2.00 -32.02 -30.07
C GLY A 255 1.15 -30.80 -29.76
N THR A 256 0.23 -30.48 -30.67
CA THR A 256 -0.91 -29.58 -30.49
C THR A 256 -1.86 -30.16 -29.43
N PRO A 257 -2.29 -29.41 -28.41
CA PRO A 257 -3.50 -29.72 -27.66
C PRO A 257 -4.74 -28.98 -28.23
N PRO A 258 -5.92 -29.60 -28.15
CA PRO A 258 -7.14 -29.17 -28.85
C PRO A 258 -7.89 -28.03 -28.16
N SER A 259 -8.56 -27.22 -28.99
CA SER A 259 -9.69 -26.36 -28.61
C SER A 259 -10.80 -27.20 -28.00
N VAL A 260 -11.27 -26.82 -26.81
CA VAL A 260 -12.52 -27.32 -26.23
C VAL A 260 -13.52 -26.18 -26.17
N THR A 261 -14.57 -26.34 -26.97
CA THR A 261 -15.83 -25.59 -26.95
C THR A 261 -16.84 -26.37 -26.13
N SER A 262 -17.41 -25.77 -25.09
CA SER A 262 -18.65 -26.18 -24.41
C SER A 262 -19.18 -24.93 -23.68
N LEU A 263 -20.32 -24.30 -23.95
CA LEU A 263 -21.68 -24.70 -24.34
C LEU A 263 -22.48 -25.43 -23.25
N SER A 264 -23.13 -24.63 -22.39
CA SER A 264 -24.33 -24.88 -21.56
C SER A 264 -24.69 -23.50 -20.96
N LYS A 265 -25.85 -22.85 -21.16
CA LYS A 265 -27.29 -23.14 -21.21
C LYS A 265 -27.88 -23.68 -19.90
N GLU A 266 -28.99 -23.03 -19.50
CA GLU A 266 -29.87 -23.20 -18.32
C GLU A 266 -29.43 -22.36 -17.10
N SER A 267 -30.24 -21.48 -16.48
CA SER A 267 -31.67 -21.12 -16.55
C SER A 267 -31.84 -19.63 -16.18
#